data_AF-A0A1H4VSV8-F1
#
_entry.id   AF-A0A1H4VSV8-F1
#
_cell.length_a   1.000
_cell.length_b   1.000
_cell.length_c   1.000
_cell.angle_alpha   90.00
_cell.angle_beta   90.00
_cell.angle_gamma   90.00
#
_symmetry.space_group_name_H-M   'P 1'
#
loop_
_entity.id
_entity.type
_entity.pdbx_description
1 polymer ?
#
loop_
_entity_poly.entity_id
_entity_poly.type
_entity_poly.pdbx_seq_one_letter_code
_entity_poly.pdbx_strand_id
1 'polypeptide(L)'
;MNQKRTRVRLPHPAPAKTGRGAWIFLLFGGVLLAATTLLGWTLVSAVLDGLIVTRNRAGPKLAYSLVQQPTQFYFELLWQGAGTLLLGALAVAALWIGRVLMGAQKKHR
;
A
#
# COMPACT_ATOMS: atom_id res chain seq x y z
N MET A 1 31.32 -22.64 55.07
CA MET A 1 30.11 -21.85 54.72
C MET A 1 30.08 -21.63 53.21
N ASN A 2 29.09 -22.20 52.51
CA ASN A 2 29.05 -22.21 51.04
C ASN A 2 28.14 -21.10 50.51
N GLN A 3 28.76 -19.98 50.10
CA GLN A 3 28.10 -18.73 49.69
C GLN A 3 27.44 -18.79 48.29
N LYS A 4 27.42 -19.96 47.64
CA LYS A 4 26.94 -20.12 46.26
C LYS A 4 25.42 -20.37 46.12
N ARG A 5 24.66 -20.48 47.22
CA ARG A 5 23.28 -20.99 47.22
C ARG A 5 22.17 -19.93 47.32
N THR A 6 22.46 -18.65 47.10
CA THR A 6 21.43 -17.60 47.18
C THR A 6 21.55 -16.63 46.01
N ARG A 7 21.54 -17.14 44.78
CA ARG A 7 21.22 -16.31 43.61
C ARG A 7 19.70 -16.28 43.47
N VAL A 8 19.05 -15.37 44.20
CA VAL A 8 17.65 -15.01 43.95
C VAL A 8 17.57 -14.51 42.52
N ARG A 9 16.80 -15.19 41.66
CA ARG A 9 16.56 -14.72 40.29
C ARG A 9 15.78 -13.42 40.39
N LEU A 10 16.40 -12.30 39.98
CA LEU A 10 15.66 -11.05 39.83
C LEU A 10 14.53 -11.25 38.83
N PRO A 11 13.32 -10.72 39.09
CA PRO A 11 12.25 -10.75 38.12
C PRO A 11 12.69 -9.91 36.92
N HIS A 12 12.97 -10.56 35.79
CA HIS A 12 13.22 -9.85 34.55
C HIS A 12 11.94 -9.14 34.10
N PRO A 13 12.01 -7.86 33.70
CA PRO A 13 10.84 -7.15 33.20
C PRO A 13 10.29 -7.88 31.99
N ALA A 14 8.97 -8.09 31.96
CA ALA A 14 8.32 -8.76 30.85
C ALA A 14 8.67 -8.04 29.53
N PRO A 15 9.05 -8.77 28.46
CA PRO A 15 9.44 -8.14 27.21
C PRO A 15 8.28 -7.26 26.72
N ALA A 16 8.61 -6.00 26.37
CA ALA A 16 7.65 -5.07 25.81
C ALA A 16 6.99 -5.71 24.59
N LYS A 17 5.65 -5.75 24.57
CA LYS A 17 4.86 -6.37 23.50
C LYS A 17 4.89 -5.48 22.25
N THR A 18 6.02 -5.40 21.56
CA THR A 18 6.24 -4.54 20.39
C THR A 18 5.64 -5.07 19.08
N GLY A 19 4.82 -6.13 19.11
CA GLY A 19 4.32 -6.80 17.89
C GLY A 19 2.89 -6.46 17.45
N ARG A 20 2.10 -5.69 18.22
CA ARG A 20 0.65 -5.56 17.98
C ARG A 20 0.24 -4.71 16.77
N GLY A 21 1.16 -3.99 16.13
CA GLY A 21 0.84 -3.07 15.01
C GLY A 21 1.25 -3.52 13.61
N ALA A 22 2.09 -4.55 13.47
CA ALA A 22 2.69 -4.88 12.17
C ALA A 22 1.67 -5.41 11.13
N TRP A 23 0.55 -5.96 11.59
CA TRP A 23 -0.53 -6.46 10.72
C TRP A 23 -1.28 -5.34 9.99
N ILE A 24 -1.25 -4.12 10.51
CA ILE A 24 -1.90 -2.95 9.89
C ILE A 24 -1.22 -2.63 8.55
N PHE A 25 0.10 -2.76 8.46
CA PHE A 25 0.84 -2.56 7.21
C PHE A 25 0.49 -3.59 6.13
N LEU A 26 0.18 -4.83 6.52
CA LEU A 26 -0.32 -5.83 5.57
C LEU A 26 -1.71 -5.46 5.04
N LEU A 27 -2.62 -5.05 5.93
CA LEU A 27 -3.96 -4.61 5.55
C LEU A 27 -3.89 -3.40 4.61
N PHE A 28 -3.13 -2.37 4.97
CA PHE A 28 -2.91 -1.20 4.12
C PHE A 28 -2.30 -1.57 2.78
N GLY A 29 -1.25 -2.41 2.78
CA GLY A 29 -0.61 -2.87 1.55
C GLY A 29 -1.58 -3.64 0.64
N GLY A 30 -2.41 -4.51 1.21
CA GLY A 30 -3.44 -5.25 0.47
C GLY A 30 -4.52 -4.34 -0.12
N VAL A 31 -5.01 -3.38 0.66
CA VAL A 31 -6.01 -2.40 0.20
C VAL A 31 -5.44 -1.52 -0.91
N LEU A 32 -4.20 -1.03 -0.77
CA LEU A 32 -3.54 -0.27 -1.84
C LEU A 32 -3.39 -1.11 -3.11
N LEU A 33 -3.01 -2.39 -2.99
CA LEU A 33 -2.83 -3.27 -4.14
C LEU A 33 -4.16 -3.55 -4.87
N ALA A 34 -5.23 -3.77 -4.10
CA ALA A 34 -6.59 -3.88 -4.64
C ALA A 34 -7.03 -2.58 -5.34
N ALA A 35 -6.74 -1.41 -4.76
CA ALA A 35 -7.03 -0.13 -5.38
C ALA A 35 -6.23 0.08 -6.68
N THR A 36 -4.94 -0.27 -6.70
CA THR A 36 -4.09 -0.18 -7.89
C THR A 36 -4.58 -1.08 -9.02
N THR A 37 -4.97 -2.33 -8.70
CA THR A 37 -5.49 -3.27 -9.71
C THR A 37 -6.83 -2.80 -10.26
N LEU A 38 -7.72 -2.28 -9.41
CA LEU A 38 -8.99 -1.71 -9.85
C LEU A 38 -8.79 -0.48 -10.74
N LEU A 39 -7.89 0.43 -10.38
CA LEU A 39 -7.54 1.59 -11.20
C LEU A 39 -6.92 1.17 -12.53
N GLY A 40 -6.00 0.21 -12.52
CA GLY A 40 -5.43 -0.36 -13.74
C GLY A 40 -6.48 -0.95 -14.66
N TRP A 41 -7.47 -1.66 -14.11
CA TRP A 41 -8.60 -2.18 -14.88
C TRP A 41 -9.43 -1.06 -15.53
N THR A 42 -9.71 0.01 -14.78
CA THR A 42 -10.46 1.16 -15.34
C THR A 42 -9.69 1.88 -16.45
N LEU A 43 -8.37 1.99 -16.32
CA LEU A 43 -7.48 2.53 -17.36
C LEU A 43 -7.53 1.68 -18.63
N VAL A 44 -7.38 0.35 -18.50
CA VAL A 44 -7.47 -0.57 -19.64
C VAL A 44 -8.84 -0.47 -20.33
N SER A 45 -9.91 -0.42 -19.54
CA SER A 45 -11.28 -0.26 -20.08
C SER A 45 -11.43 1.06 -20.83
N ALA A 46 -10.92 2.18 -20.28
CA ALA A 46 -10.95 3.48 -20.94
C ALA A 46 -10.13 3.54 -22.24
N VAL A 47 -9.02 2.80 -22.32
CA VAL A 47 -8.24 2.64 -23.55
C VAL A 47 -9.02 1.86 -24.61
N LEU A 48 -9.70 0.78 -24.21
CA LEU A 48 -10.52 -0.02 -25.13
C LEU A 48 -11.74 0.75 -25.65
N ASP A 49 -12.39 1.50 -24.77
CA ASP A 49 -13.57 2.31 -25.10
C ASP A 49 -13.21 3.62 -25.83
N GLY A 50 -11.93 4.02 -25.83
CA GLY A 50 -11.46 5.27 -26.42
C GLY A 50 -12.00 6.52 -25.74
N LEU A 51 -12.50 6.38 -24.51
CA LEU A 51 -13.19 7.42 -23.73
C LEU A 51 -12.70 7.40 -22.28
N ILE A 52 -12.12 8.51 -21.83
CA ILE A 52 -11.76 8.72 -20.43
C ILE A 52 -12.79 9.66 -19.82
N VAL A 53 -13.57 9.16 -18.86
CA VAL A 53 -14.52 9.97 -18.10
C VAL A 53 -13.88 10.34 -16.77
N THR A 54 -13.44 11.58 -16.62
CA THR A 54 -12.95 12.08 -15.33
C THR A 54 -14.13 12.52 -14.48
N ARG A 55 -14.41 11.76 -13.42
CA ARG A 55 -15.44 12.12 -12.45
C ARG A 55 -14.84 13.06 -11.42
N ASN A 56 -14.72 14.34 -11.79
CA ASN A 56 -14.24 15.36 -10.86
C ASN A 56 -15.27 15.55 -9.74
N ARG A 57 -14.83 15.55 -8.47
CA ARG A 57 -15.74 15.63 -7.29
C ARG A 57 -16.42 17.00 -7.17
N ALA A 58 -15.85 18.03 -7.79
CA ALA A 58 -16.43 19.36 -7.91
C ALA A 58 -16.13 19.89 -9.33
N GLY A 59 -17.09 19.78 -10.23
CA GLY A 59 -16.98 20.28 -11.61
C GLY A 59 -17.78 19.46 -12.62
N PRO A 60 -18.01 20.00 -13.83
CA PRO A 60 -18.66 19.25 -14.90
C PRO A 60 -17.86 17.98 -15.22
N LYS A 61 -18.56 16.88 -15.48
CA LYS A 61 -17.94 15.64 -15.96
C LYS A 61 -17.24 15.94 -17.28
N LEU A 62 -15.92 15.84 -17.30
CA LEU A 62 -15.13 15.96 -18.52
C LEU A 62 -14.95 14.56 -19.09
N ALA A 63 -15.45 14.37 -20.32
CA ALA A 63 -15.24 13.16 -21.09
C ALA A 63 -14.29 13.50 -22.24
N TYR A 64 -13.09 12.93 -22.19
CA TYR A 64 -12.11 13.07 -23.26
C TYR A 64 -12.25 11.89 -24.20
N SER A 65 -12.57 12.15 -25.47
CA SER A 65 -12.61 11.12 -26.50
C SER A 65 -11.34 11.15 -27.34
N LEU A 66 -10.85 9.96 -27.70
CA LEU A 66 -9.68 9.81 -28.56
C LEU A 66 -9.91 10.42 -29.95
N VAL A 67 -11.17 10.45 -30.41
CA VAL A 67 -11.56 10.97 -31.74
C VAL A 67 -11.57 12.49 -31.79
N GLN A 68 -12.01 13.16 -30.72
CA GLN A 68 -12.10 14.63 -30.70
C GLN A 68 -10.86 15.29 -30.11
N GLN A 69 -10.19 14.67 -29.13
CA GLN A 69 -9.12 15.28 -28.34
C GLN A 69 -8.00 14.28 -27.99
N PRO A 70 -7.24 13.78 -28.98
CA PRO A 70 -6.27 12.70 -28.79
C PRO A 70 -5.12 13.08 -27.85
N THR A 71 -4.58 14.30 -27.95
CA THR A 71 -3.48 14.76 -27.07
C THR A 71 -3.90 14.85 -25.61
N GLN A 72 -5.09 15.37 -25.33
CA GLN A 72 -5.62 15.46 -23.97
C GLN A 72 -5.95 14.07 -23.41
N PHE A 73 -6.49 13.17 -24.24
CA PHE A 73 -6.72 11.78 -23.87
C PHE A 73 -5.44 11.07 -23.42
N TYR A 74 -4.36 11.15 -24.19
CA TYR A 74 -3.08 10.51 -23.82
C TYR A 74 -2.42 11.16 -22.61
N PHE A 75 -2.51 12.48 -22.46
CA PHE A 75 -1.99 13.16 -21.27
C PHE A 75 -2.70 12.68 -20.00
N GLU A 76 -4.02 12.60 -20.03
CA GLU A 76 -4.80 12.16 -18.87
C GLU A 76 -4.60 10.68 -18.57
N LEU A 77 -4.46 9.86 -19.62
CA LEU A 77 -4.11 8.45 -19.50
C LEU A 77 -2.74 8.27 -18.84
N LEU A 78 -1.73 9.03 -19.27
CA LEU A 78 -0.38 9.00 -18.69
C LEU A 78 -0.40 9.49 -17.25
N TRP A 79 -1.15 10.55 -16.95
CA TRP A 79 -1.25 11.11 -15.60
C TRP A 79 -1.91 10.14 -14.62
N GLN A 80 -3.05 9.56 -15.00
CA GLN A 80 -3.73 8.54 -14.20
C GLN A 80 -2.90 7.25 -14.08
N GLY A 81 -2.23 6.85 -15.16
CA GLY A 81 -1.30 5.72 -15.18
C GLY A 81 -0.12 5.92 -14.21
N ALA A 82 0.50 7.10 -14.22
CA ALA A 82 1.58 7.46 -13.30
C ALA A 82 1.11 7.42 -11.84
N GLY A 83 -0.08 7.95 -11.54
CA GLY A 83 -0.66 7.87 -10.20
C GLY A 83 -0.93 6.44 -9.74
N THR A 84 -1.42 5.60 -10.65
CA THR A 84 -1.69 4.17 -10.39
C THR A 84 -0.40 3.41 -10.12
N LEU A 85 0.66 3.66 -10.90
CA LEU A 85 1.99 3.09 -10.69
C LEU A 85 2.59 3.52 -9.35
N LEU A 86 2.46 4.80 -8.99
CA LEU A 86 2.95 5.33 -7.71
C LEU A 86 2.21 4.70 -6.52
N LEU A 87 0.88 4.54 -6.61
CA LEU A 87 0.09 3.79 -5.64
C LEU A 87 0.53 2.33 -5.52
N GLY A 88 0.80 1.67 -6.65
CA GLY A 88 1.33 0.31 -6.67
C GLY A 88 2.69 0.19 -5.98
N ALA A 89 3.60 1.12 -6.24
CA ALA A 89 4.90 1.18 -5.58
C ALA A 89 4.76 1.36 -4.06
N LEU A 90 3.84 2.24 -3.62
CA LEU A 90 3.52 2.41 -2.20
C LEU A 90 2.92 1.14 -1.59
N ALA A 91 2.07 0.41 -2.32
CA ALA A 91 1.52 -0.87 -1.88
C ALA A 91 2.63 -1.89 -1.60
N VAL A 92 3.57 -2.04 -2.55
CA VAL A 92 4.72 -2.95 -2.43
C VAL A 92 5.61 -2.53 -1.26
N ALA A 93 5.89 -1.23 -1.11
CA ALA A 93 6.68 -0.71 0.01
C ALA A 93 6.02 -1.00 1.36
N ALA A 94 4.70 -0.79 1.49
CA ALA A 94 3.95 -1.07 2.71
C ALA A 94 3.97 -2.57 3.07
N LEU A 95 3.79 -3.46 2.09
CA LEU A 95 3.88 -4.90 2.28
C LEU A 95 5.29 -5.34 2.69
N TRP A 96 6.33 -4.75 2.08
CA TRP A 96 7.73 -5.05 2.39
C TRP A 96 8.06 -4.63 3.83
N ILE A 97 7.68 -3.41 4.24
CA ILE A 97 7.86 -2.90 5.61
C ILE A 97 7.12 -3.81 6.61
N GLY A 98 5.86 -4.13 6.35
CA GLY A 98 5.09 -5.05 7.19
C GLY A 98 5.77 -6.42 7.35
N ARG A 99 6.31 -6.97 6.26
CA ARG A 99 7.04 -8.24 6.25
C ARG A 99 8.34 -8.18 7.04
N VAL A 100 9.13 -7.10 6.91
CA VAL A 100 10.36 -6.88 7.68
C VAL A 100 10.05 -6.78 9.17
N LEU A 101 9.02 -6.02 9.56
CA LEU A 101 8.60 -5.86 10.95
C LEU A 101 8.14 -7.18 11.58
N MET A 102 7.33 -7.99 10.88
CA MET A 102 6.95 -9.32 11.37
C MET A 102 8.11 -10.31 11.42
N GLY A 103 9.03 -10.25 10.45
CA GLY A 103 10.26 -11.05 10.45
C GLY A 103 11.16 -10.73 11.64
N ALA A 104 11.32 -9.45 11.97
CA ALA A 104 12.05 -9.00 13.14
C ALA A 104 11.39 -9.46 14.46
N GLN A 105 10.06 -9.45 14.53
CA GLN A 105 9.30 -9.96 15.69
C GLN A 105 9.48 -11.48 15.89
N LYS A 106 9.59 -12.27 14.82
CA LYS A 106 9.86 -13.72 14.92
C LYS A 106 11.25 -14.05 15.46
N LYS A 107 12.26 -13.20 15.22
CA LYS A 107 13.64 -13.44 15.66
C LYS A 107 13.84 -13.17 17.16
N HIS A 108 12.91 -12.47 17.80
CA HIS A 108 12.97 -12.07 19.20
C HIS A 108 12.16 -12.97 20.16
N ARG A 109 11.55 -14.04 19.65
CA ARG A 109 10.74 -15.01 20.40
C ARG A 109 11.47 -16.33 20.47
#